data_AF-A0A482IQH4-F1
#
_entry.id   AF-A0A482IQH4-F1
#
_cell.length_a   1.000
_cell.length_b   1.000
_cell.length_c   1.000
_cell.angle_alpha   90.00
_cell.angle_beta   90.00
_cell.angle_gamma   90.00
#
_symmetry.space_group_name_H-M   'P 1'
#
loop_
_entity.id
_entity.type
_entity.pdbx_description
1 polymer ?
#
loop_
_entity_poly.entity_id
_entity_poly.type
_entity_poly.pdbx_seq_one_letter_code
_entity_poly.pdbx_strand_id
1 'polypeptide(L)'
;MSDGVYIRQGKSSALNIAAAAVVATVPKDFALAQCRLVRVQVLVAGTAGGAAYDSASVTGNTVANQVGAWPNAVGSYLIDMPCLAGICIIPGAGQTVAVSYD
;
A
#
# COMPACT_ATOMS: atom_id res chain seq x y z
N MET A 1 26.21 18.75 5.33
CA MET A 1 24.90 18.15 5.68
C MET A 1 24.36 17.50 4.43
N SER A 2 24.20 16.19 4.37
CA SER A 2 23.53 15.57 3.22
C SER A 2 23.02 14.19 3.59
N ASP A 3 21.76 14.19 4.00
CA ASP A 3 20.76 13.19 3.61
C ASP A 3 21.13 11.71 3.80
N GLY A 4 21.77 11.40 4.92
CA GLY A 4 22.03 10.03 5.32
C GLY A 4 20.92 9.52 6.22
N VAL A 5 19.99 8.75 5.68
CA VAL A 5 19.12 7.84 6.46
C VAL A 5 18.01 8.52 7.27
N TYR A 6 17.19 9.37 6.63
CA TYR A 6 15.85 9.62 7.19
C TYR A 6 15.00 8.37 7.01
N ILE A 7 14.97 7.49 8.01
CA ILE A 7 13.77 6.86 8.59
C ILE A 7 12.58 6.77 7.60
N ARG A 8 12.74 6.09 6.46
CA ARG A 8 11.70 6.05 5.42
C ARG A 8 10.58 5.07 5.77
N GLN A 9 10.45 4.63 7.01
CA GLN A 9 9.33 3.75 7.35
C GLN A 9 8.08 4.61 7.57
N GLY A 10 7.27 4.81 6.52
CA GLY A 10 6.06 5.61 6.58
C GLY A 10 6.30 7.12 6.43
N LYS A 11 7.15 7.53 5.47
CA LYS A 11 7.32 8.94 5.10
C LYS A 11 5.98 9.58 4.73
N SER A 12 5.10 8.80 4.10
CA SER A 12 3.78 9.21 3.68
C SER A 12 2.73 8.24 4.19
N SER A 13 1.50 8.72 4.30
CA SER A 13 0.35 7.90 4.68
C SER A 13 -0.89 8.29 3.90
N ALA A 14 -1.71 7.29 3.57
CA ALA A 14 -3.06 7.50 3.07
C ALA A 14 -4.06 6.90 4.07
N LEU A 15 -5.01 7.72 4.49
CA LEU A 15 -5.99 7.38 5.52
C LEU A 15 -7.36 7.13 4.88
N ASN A 16 -8.20 6.35 5.56
CA ASN A 16 -9.62 6.18 5.23
C ASN A 16 -9.89 5.69 3.79
N ILE A 17 -9.08 4.74 3.32
CA ILE A 17 -9.28 4.09 2.02
C ILE A 17 -10.42 3.08 2.16
N ALA A 18 -11.58 3.41 1.59
CA ALA A 18 -12.79 2.57 1.60
C ALA A 18 -13.13 1.93 0.24
N ALA A 19 -12.38 2.28 -0.81
CA ALA A 19 -12.50 1.73 -2.15
C ALA A 19 -11.11 1.55 -2.77
N ALA A 20 -11.03 0.82 -3.89
CA ALA A 20 -9.78 0.64 -4.61
C ALA A 20 -9.14 1.98 -4.97
N ALA A 21 -7.89 2.19 -4.58
CA ALA A 21 -7.18 3.45 -4.78
C ALA A 21 -5.71 3.21 -5.10
N VAL A 22 -5.16 4.05 -5.97
CA VAL A 22 -3.71 4.16 -6.17
C VAL A 22 -3.20 5.19 -5.17
N VAL A 23 -2.38 4.75 -4.23
CA VAL A 23 -1.90 5.55 -3.11
C VAL A 23 -0.56 6.22 -3.42
N ALA A 24 0.26 5.54 -4.20
CA ALA A 24 1.51 6.08 -4.71
C ALA A 24 1.73 5.59 -6.12
N THR A 25 2.27 6.45 -6.97
CA THR A 25 2.89 6.04 -8.24
C THR A 25 4.38 6.24 -8.10
N VAL A 26 5.17 5.35 -8.67
CA VAL A 26 6.63 5.51 -8.66
C VAL A 26 6.99 6.74 -9.51
N PRO A 27 7.61 7.78 -8.92
CA PRO A 27 8.02 8.93 -9.70
C PRO A 27 9.29 8.56 -10.45
N LYS A 28 9.29 8.79 -11.75
CA LYS A 28 10.38 8.50 -12.70
C LYS A 28 11.73 9.16 -12.35
N ASP A 29 11.72 10.12 -11.43
CA ASP A 29 12.89 10.90 -11.01
C ASP A 29 13.64 10.28 -9.81
N PHE A 30 13.12 9.21 -9.18
CA PHE A 30 13.82 8.54 -8.08
C PHE A 30 14.92 7.62 -8.62
N ALA A 31 16.13 7.73 -8.06
CA ALA A 31 17.32 6.99 -8.51
C ALA A 31 17.17 5.46 -8.49
N LEU A 32 16.25 4.92 -7.68
CA LEU A 32 15.94 3.49 -7.61
C LEU A 32 14.60 3.12 -8.28
N ALA A 33 13.83 4.11 -8.76
CA ALA A 33 12.51 3.96 -9.38
C ALA A 33 11.59 2.98 -8.64
N GLN A 34 11.50 3.10 -7.31
CA GLN A 34 10.72 2.22 -6.45
C GLN A 34 10.05 3.03 -5.34
N CYS A 35 8.87 2.56 -4.94
CA CYS A 35 8.20 2.95 -3.69
C CYS A 35 8.06 1.70 -2.81
N ARG A 36 7.72 1.86 -1.53
CA ARG A 36 7.59 0.72 -0.62
C ARG A 36 6.32 0.82 0.22
N LEU A 37 5.57 -0.28 0.25
CA LEU A 37 4.44 -0.41 1.16
C LEU A 37 4.92 -0.99 2.49
N VAL A 38 4.82 -0.21 3.55
CA VAL A 38 5.32 -0.59 4.86
C VAL A 38 4.26 -1.35 5.64
N ARG A 39 3.11 -0.70 5.90
CA ARG A 39 2.09 -1.19 6.81
C ARG A 39 0.71 -0.87 6.30
N VAL A 40 -0.22 -1.79 6.53
CA VAL A 40 -1.64 -1.62 6.33
C VAL A 40 -2.33 -1.74 7.69
N GLN A 41 -3.15 -0.76 8.02
CA GLN A 41 -3.99 -0.77 9.22
C GLN A 41 -5.43 -0.87 8.77
N VAL A 42 -6.11 -1.94 9.17
CA VAL A 42 -7.55 -2.09 8.95
C VAL A 42 -8.26 -1.39 10.10
N LEU A 43 -8.96 -0.29 9.80
CA LEU A 43 -9.70 0.52 10.78
C LEU A 43 -11.10 -0.06 11.00
N VAL A 44 -11.74 -0.48 9.92
CA VAL A 44 -13.09 -1.07 9.92
C VAL A 44 -13.00 -2.43 9.23
N ALA A 45 -13.42 -3.47 9.95
CA ALA A 45 -13.55 -4.81 9.38
C ALA A 45 -14.73 -4.86 8.39
N GLY A 46 -14.53 -5.59 7.31
CA GLY A 46 -15.53 -5.81 6.27
C GLY A 46 -15.91 -7.28 6.17
N THR A 47 -16.53 -7.65 5.05
CA THR A 47 -16.98 -9.04 4.80
C THR A 47 -15.98 -9.88 4.02
N ALA A 48 -14.96 -9.24 3.43
CA ALA A 48 -13.85 -9.90 2.73
C ALA A 48 -12.50 -9.30 3.15
N GLY A 49 -11.42 -10.05 2.93
CA GLY A 49 -10.05 -9.54 3.06
C GLY A 49 -9.71 -8.52 1.97
N GLY A 50 -8.64 -7.75 2.18
CA GLY A 50 -8.12 -6.82 1.19
C GLY A 50 -6.72 -7.21 0.72
N ALA A 51 -6.24 -6.51 -0.31
CA ALA A 51 -4.93 -6.77 -0.90
C ALA A 51 -4.27 -5.49 -1.41
N ALA A 52 -2.95 -5.52 -1.46
CA ALA A 52 -2.11 -4.50 -2.06
C ALA A 52 -1.43 -5.07 -3.31
N TYR A 53 -1.28 -4.24 -4.33
CA TYR A 53 -0.72 -4.61 -5.62
C TYR A 53 0.34 -3.60 -6.07
N ASP A 54 1.35 -4.12 -6.77
CA ASP A 54 2.31 -3.33 -7.50
C ASP A 54 1.68 -2.89 -8.82
N SER A 55 1.01 -1.76 -8.80
CA SER A 55 0.24 -1.25 -9.92
C SER A 55 0.03 0.26 -9.80
N ALA A 56 0.14 0.95 -10.94
CA ALA A 56 -0.24 2.35 -11.09
C ALA A 56 -1.73 2.52 -11.48
N SER A 57 -2.51 1.43 -11.50
CA SER A 57 -3.94 1.42 -11.87
C SER A 57 -4.77 0.60 -10.89
N VAL A 58 -6.04 0.96 -10.75
CA VAL A 58 -7.04 0.17 -10.01
C VAL A 58 -7.52 -1.07 -10.76
N THR A 59 -7.18 -1.18 -12.05
CA THR A 59 -7.52 -2.32 -12.92
C THR A 59 -6.27 -3.13 -13.26
N GLY A 60 -6.46 -4.38 -13.69
CA GLY A 60 -5.36 -5.28 -14.07
C GLY A 60 -4.63 -5.91 -12.88
N ASN A 61 -5.18 -5.81 -11.68
CA ASN A 61 -4.64 -6.44 -10.47
C ASN A 61 -4.89 -7.95 -10.51
N THR A 62 -3.82 -8.71 -10.34
CA THR A 62 -3.80 -10.18 -10.39
C THR A 62 -2.91 -10.72 -9.27
N VAL A 63 -2.87 -12.04 -9.11
CA VAL A 63 -1.95 -12.68 -8.14
C VAL A 63 -0.49 -12.42 -8.50
N ALA A 64 -0.16 -12.19 -9.78
CA ALA A 64 1.21 -12.00 -10.24
C ALA A 64 1.83 -10.66 -9.81
N ASN A 65 1.02 -9.64 -9.57
CA ASN A 65 1.47 -8.33 -9.09
C ASN A 65 0.97 -8.03 -7.67
N GLN A 66 0.52 -9.04 -6.93
CA GLN A 66 0.09 -8.88 -5.55
C GLN A 66 1.30 -8.77 -4.61
N VAL A 67 1.32 -7.72 -3.80
CA VAL A 67 2.41 -7.40 -2.86
C VAL A 67 2.07 -7.89 -1.45
N GLY A 68 0.78 -7.95 -1.11
CA GLY A 68 0.32 -8.52 0.15
C GLY A 68 -1.19 -8.65 0.23
N ALA A 69 -1.64 -9.37 1.26
CA ALA A 69 -3.05 -9.56 1.59
C ALA A 69 -3.25 -9.41 3.10
N TRP A 70 -4.46 -9.05 3.51
CA TRP A 70 -4.85 -9.02 4.91
C TRP A 70 -6.26 -9.59 5.10
N PRO A 71 -6.55 -10.22 6.25
CA PRO A 71 -7.86 -10.76 6.56
C PRO A 71 -8.88 -9.64 6.86
N ASN A 72 -10.14 -10.04 7.04
CA ASN A 72 -11.23 -9.13 7.41
C ASN A 72 -11.32 -8.83 8.91
N ALA A 73 -10.16 -8.59 9.53
CA ALA A 73 -10.06 -8.26 10.95
C ALA A 73 -9.37 -6.91 11.13
N VAL A 74 -9.90 -6.09 12.05
CA VAL A 74 -9.27 -4.85 12.50
C VAL A 74 -7.89 -5.18 13.09
N GLY A 75 -6.87 -4.45 12.66
CA GLY A 75 -5.50 -4.71 13.08
C GLY A 75 -4.47 -4.06 12.18
N SER A 76 -3.20 -4.15 12.60
CA SER A 76 -2.06 -3.69 11.82
C SER A 76 -1.32 -4.88 11.20
N TYR A 77 -1.12 -4.83 9.89
CA TYR A 77 -0.44 -5.84 9.09
C TYR A 77 0.81 -5.22 8.47
N LEU A 78 1.97 -5.78 8.81
CA LEU A 78 3.25 -5.41 8.22
C LEU A 78 3.43 -6.18 6.91
N ILE A 79 3.76 -5.48 5.82
CA ILE A 79 4.07 -6.08 4.51
C ILE A 79 5.54 -5.82 4.17
N ASP A 80 6.00 -4.58 4.30
CA ASP A 80 7.38 -4.12 4.06
C ASP A 80 8.01 -4.64 2.75
N MET A 81 7.33 -4.38 1.63
CA MET A 81 7.76 -4.83 0.30
C MET A 81 7.89 -3.67 -0.68
N PRO A 82 8.92 -3.68 -1.56
CA PRO A 82 9.08 -2.68 -2.61
C PRO A 82 8.08 -2.91 -3.76
N CYS A 83 7.63 -1.82 -4.37
CA CYS A 83 6.74 -1.75 -5.54
C CYS A 83 7.39 -0.89 -6.64
N LEU A 84 7.39 -1.39 -7.88
CA LEU A 84 8.09 -0.81 -9.02
C LEU A 84 7.19 0.05 -9.93
N ALA A 85 5.90 -0.27 -10.03
CA ALA A 85 4.92 0.52 -10.78
C ALA A 85 4.19 1.52 -9.87
N GLY A 86 3.80 1.09 -8.68
CA GLY A 86 3.06 1.91 -7.74
C GLY A 86 2.39 1.08 -6.65
N ILE A 87 1.66 1.72 -5.76
CA ILE A 87 0.93 1.06 -4.67
C ILE A 87 -0.56 1.22 -4.95
N CYS A 88 -1.20 0.14 -5.38
CA CYS A 88 -2.66 0.06 -5.45
C CYS A 88 -3.19 -0.73 -4.24
N ILE A 89 -4.09 -0.11 -3.48
CA ILE A 89 -4.74 -0.70 -2.31
C ILE A 89 -6.18 -1.02 -2.69
N ILE A 90 -6.57 -2.28 -2.53
CA ILE A 90 -7.95 -2.74 -2.68
C ILE A 90 -8.43 -3.23 -1.31
N PRO A 91 -9.19 -2.42 -0.56
CA PRO A 91 -9.87 -2.87 0.64
C PRO A 91 -10.89 -3.96 0.32
N GLY A 92 -11.12 -4.87 1.26
CA GLY A 92 -12.24 -5.80 1.17
C GLY A 92 -13.59 -5.07 1.24
N ALA A 93 -14.66 -5.72 0.80
CA ALA A 93 -16.00 -5.13 0.83
C ALA A 93 -16.39 -4.68 2.25
N GLY A 94 -16.75 -3.41 2.41
CA GLY A 94 -17.07 -2.80 3.70
C GLY A 94 -15.87 -2.53 4.62
N GLN A 95 -14.63 -2.77 4.16
CA GLN A 95 -13.44 -2.40 4.92
C GLN A 95 -13.07 -0.93 4.74
N THR A 96 -12.41 -0.39 5.77
CA THR A 96 -11.67 0.87 5.65
C THR A 96 -10.26 0.66 6.15
N VAL A 97 -9.27 1.05 5.36
CA VAL A 97 -7.86 0.87 5.68
C VAL A 97 -7.08 2.18 5.64
N ALA A 98 -5.99 2.24 6.38
CA ALA A 98 -4.96 3.27 6.27
C ALA A 98 -3.64 2.58 5.97
N VAL A 99 -2.79 3.22 5.20
CA VAL A 99 -1.49 2.67 4.81
C VAL A 99 -0.38 3.67 5.04
N SER A 100 0.79 3.17 5.38
CA SER A 100 2.03 3.94 5.43
C SER A 100 3.00 3.43 4.35
N TYR A 101 3.64 4.34 3.64
CA TYR A 101 4.50 4.05 2.50
C TYR A 101 5.64 5.07 2.37
N ASP A 102 6.61 4.75 1.52
CA ASP A 102 7.73 5.63 1.17
C ASP A 102 8.13 5.59 -0.30
#